data_AF-A0A2E8TGN2-F1
#
_entry.id   AF-A0A2E8TGN2-F1
#
_cell.length_a   1.000
_cell.length_b   1.000
_cell.length_c   1.000
_cell.angle_alpha   90.00
_cell.angle_beta   90.00
_cell.angle_gamma   90.00
#
_symmetry.space_group_name_H-M   'P 1'
#
loop_
_entity.id
_entity.type
_entity.pdbx_description
1 polymer ?
#
loop_
_entity_poly.entity_id
_entity_poly.type
_entity_poly.pdbx_seq_one_letter_code
_entity_poly.pdbx_strand_id
1 'polypeptide(L)'
;ERYFNTSKDKEFSNFLSKDWAAGELDNADKWRVAVYVNALLVDIFDTYEKVEKGFVDETHLKMRMHMLKLGTMKAPIAQSTWKYWKGIKSKEFVEWFETEIYGDRATFKEGYQEEIIPNVRRD
;
A
#
# COMPACT_ATOMS: atom_id res chain seq x y z
N GLU A 1 2.75 -17.78 -5.88
CA GLU A 1 1.89 -18.34 -4.81
C GLU A 1 1.04 -17.32 -4.05
N ARG A 2 1.61 -16.24 -3.49
CA ARG A 2 0.88 -15.30 -2.60
C ARG A 2 -0.44 -14.76 -3.19
N TYR A 3 -0.45 -14.22 -4.41
CA TYR A 3 -1.67 -13.72 -5.06
C TYR A 3 -2.72 -14.81 -5.32
N PHE A 4 -2.27 -16.02 -5.68
CA PHE A 4 -3.14 -17.16 -5.93
C PHE A 4 -3.74 -17.76 -4.64
N ASN A 5 -3.03 -17.64 -3.51
CA ASN A 5 -3.56 -18.05 -2.21
C ASN A 5 -4.54 -17.01 -1.67
N THR A 6 -4.27 -15.72 -1.85
CA THR A 6 -5.22 -14.64 -1.51
C THR A 6 -6.56 -14.81 -2.24
N SER A 7 -6.55 -15.16 -3.53
CA SER A 7 -7.81 -15.35 -4.28
C SER A 7 -8.62 -16.58 -3.84
N LYS A 8 -8.03 -17.52 -3.10
CA LYS A 8 -8.73 -18.69 -2.53
C LYS A 8 -9.28 -18.44 -1.13
N ASP A 9 -8.71 -17.48 -0.40
CA ASP A 9 -9.18 -17.09 0.92
C ASP A 9 -10.27 -16.03 0.79
N LYS A 10 -11.52 -16.48 0.91
CA LYS A 10 -12.70 -15.62 0.82
C LYS A 10 -12.76 -14.59 1.95
N GLU A 11 -12.35 -14.96 3.17
CA GLU A 11 -12.39 -14.04 4.31
C GLU A 11 -11.38 -12.90 4.10
N PHE A 12 -10.16 -13.26 3.70
CA PHE A 12 -9.13 -12.27 3.42
C PHE A 12 -9.46 -11.40 2.20
N SER A 13 -10.05 -11.98 1.15
CA SER A 13 -10.53 -11.24 -0.02
C SER A 13 -11.64 -10.25 0.35
N ASN A 14 -12.60 -10.67 1.19
CA ASN A 14 -13.67 -9.80 1.69
C ASN A 14 -13.12 -8.67 2.58
N PHE A 15 -12.12 -8.96 3.42
CA PHE A 15 -11.45 -7.92 4.21
C PHE A 15 -10.75 -6.90 3.30
N LEU A 16 -10.00 -7.40 2.31
CA LEU A 16 -9.30 -6.54 1.37
C LEU A 16 -10.29 -5.64 0.64
N SER A 17 -11.41 -6.16 0.15
CA SER A 17 -12.40 -5.40 -0.64
C SER A 17 -13.20 -4.33 0.11
N LYS A 18 -13.08 -4.22 1.44
CA LYS A 18 -13.74 -3.15 2.22
C LYS A 18 -13.18 -1.78 1.85
N ASP A 19 -14.06 -0.78 1.85
CA ASP A 19 -13.64 0.62 1.78
C ASP A 19 -13.03 1.04 3.13
N TRP A 20 -11.71 1.15 3.17
CA TRP A 20 -11.00 1.53 4.40
C TRP A 20 -10.99 3.04 4.66
N ALA A 21 -11.47 3.86 3.72
CA ALA A 21 -11.53 5.31 3.85
C ALA A 21 -12.90 5.80 4.32
N ALA A 22 -13.99 5.25 3.74
CA ALA A 22 -15.36 5.65 4.06
C ALA A 22 -16.20 4.58 4.80
N GLY A 23 -15.69 3.36 4.95
CA GLY A 23 -16.43 2.26 5.57
C GLY A 23 -16.48 2.31 7.10
N GLU A 24 -17.58 1.79 7.67
CA GLU A 24 -17.66 1.46 9.09
C GLU A 24 -16.79 0.23 9.38
N LEU A 25 -15.52 0.45 9.71
CA LEU A 25 -14.61 -0.59 10.18
C LEU A 25 -14.83 -0.81 11.68
N ASP A 26 -15.06 -2.05 12.08
CA ASP A 26 -15.03 -2.42 13.49
C ASP A 26 -13.58 -2.38 14.04
N ASN A 27 -13.41 -2.55 15.35
CA ASN A 27 -12.07 -2.49 15.96
C ASN A 27 -11.12 -3.58 15.45
N ALA A 28 -11.65 -4.76 15.10
CA ALA A 28 -10.84 -5.85 14.57
C ALA A 28 -10.37 -5.53 13.15
N ASP A 29 -11.25 -5.01 12.30
CA ASP A 29 -10.93 -4.53 10.96
C ASP A 29 -9.90 -3.40 11.00
N LYS A 30 -10.07 -2.41 11.89
CA LYS A 30 -9.10 -1.32 12.07
C LYS A 30 -7.71 -1.87 12.39
N TRP A 31 -7.64 -2.84 13.31
CA TRP A 31 -6.39 -3.50 13.66
C TRP A 31 -5.80 -4.30 12.48
N ARG A 32 -6.63 -5.04 11.75
CA ARG A 32 -6.20 -5.79 10.55
C ARG A 32 -5.65 -4.86 9.47
N VAL A 33 -6.31 -3.72 9.21
CA VAL A 33 -5.81 -2.69 8.27
C VAL A 33 -4.46 -2.17 8.74
N ALA A 34 -4.32 -1.79 10.01
CA ALA A 34 -3.08 -1.27 10.55
C ALA A 34 -1.92 -2.26 10.42
N VAL A 35 -2.13 -3.53 10.80
CA VAL A 35 -1.11 -4.59 10.70
C VAL A 35 -0.78 -4.90 9.23
N TYR A 36 -1.78 -4.96 8.36
CA TYR A 36 -1.58 -5.21 6.93
C TYR A 36 -0.77 -4.10 6.27
N VAL A 37 -1.15 -2.83 6.48
CA VAL A 37 -0.40 -1.66 5.98
C VAL A 37 1.02 -1.66 6.52
N ASN A 38 1.21 -1.95 7.81
CA ASN A 38 2.54 -2.03 8.41
C ASN A 38 3.42 -3.09 7.75
N ALA A 39 2.86 -4.27 7.44
CA ALA A 39 3.58 -5.32 6.74
C ALA A 39 4.00 -4.90 5.32
N LEU A 40 3.13 -4.19 4.59
CA LEU A 40 3.47 -3.64 3.27
C LEU A 40 4.58 -2.58 3.35
N LEU A 41 4.50 -1.69 4.34
CA LEU A 41 5.51 -0.65 4.56
C LEU A 41 6.88 -1.26 4.88
N VAL A 42 6.96 -2.23 5.79
CA VAL A 42 8.21 -2.92 6.13
C VAL A 42 8.81 -3.62 4.91
N ASP A 43 8.00 -4.31 4.11
CA ASP A 43 8.47 -4.95 2.87
C ASP A 43 9.03 -3.92 1.86
N ILE A 44 8.44 -2.73 1.77
CA ILE A 44 8.97 -1.64 0.94
C ILE A 44 10.25 -1.06 1.51
N PHE A 45 10.35 -0.87 2.83
CA PHE A 45 11.57 -0.38 3.47
C PHE A 45 12.75 -1.30 3.16
N ASP A 46 12.56 -2.60 3.37
CA ASP A 46 13.59 -3.62 3.12
C ASP A 46 13.95 -3.69 1.64
N THR A 47 12.96 -3.59 0.75
CA THR A 47 13.20 -3.67 -0.70
C THR A 47 13.91 -2.42 -1.21
N TYR A 48 13.53 -1.24 -0.73
CA TYR A 48 14.20 0.03 -1.06
C TYR A 48 15.68 -0.06 -0.71
N GLU A 49 16.02 -0.47 0.52
CA GLU A 49 17.42 -0.62 0.92
C GLU A 49 18.19 -1.64 0.07
N LYS A 50 17.55 -2.74 -0.33
CA LYS A 50 18.17 -3.74 -1.21
C LYS A 50 18.43 -3.18 -2.61
N VAL A 51 17.53 -2.34 -3.15
CA VAL A 51 17.74 -1.66 -4.43
C VAL A 51 18.91 -0.67 -4.32
N GLU A 52 18.92 0.17 -3.28
CA GLU A 52 20.01 1.15 -3.06
C GLU A 52 21.39 0.48 -2.91
N LYS A 53 21.42 -0.71 -2.31
CA LYS A 53 22.65 -1.52 -2.15
C LYS A 53 22.99 -2.35 -3.40
N GLY A 54 22.18 -2.29 -4.45
CA GLY A 54 22.38 -3.05 -5.70
C GLY A 54 22.15 -4.56 -5.57
N PHE A 55 21.44 -5.01 -4.52
CA PHE A 55 21.17 -6.43 -4.28
C PHE A 55 19.99 -6.97 -5.09
N VAL A 56 19.06 -6.10 -5.48
CA VAL A 56 17.90 -6.46 -6.31
C VAL A 56 17.62 -5.36 -7.34
N ASP A 57 16.97 -5.74 -8.44
CA ASP A 57 16.55 -4.81 -9.48
C ASP A 57 15.40 -3.90 -9.01
N GLU A 58 15.38 -2.66 -9.52
CA GLU A 58 14.37 -1.64 -9.19
C GLU A 58 12.92 -2.11 -9.48
N THR A 59 12.73 -3.03 -10.42
CA THR A 59 11.43 -3.62 -10.75
C THR A 59 10.79 -4.29 -9.53
N HIS A 60 11.57 -4.85 -8.59
CA HIS A 60 11.05 -5.43 -7.35
C HIS A 60 10.37 -4.41 -6.44
N LEU A 61 10.90 -3.18 -6.42
CA LEU A 61 10.35 -2.06 -5.65
C LEU A 61 9.13 -1.48 -6.36
N LYS A 62 9.21 -1.26 -7.68
CA LYS A 62 8.10 -0.76 -8.50
C LYS A 62 6.83 -1.60 -8.35
N MET A 63 6.94 -2.93 -8.44
CA MET A 63 5.79 -3.84 -8.29
C MET A 63 5.11 -3.73 -6.92
N ARG A 64 5.89 -3.53 -5.84
CA ARG A 64 5.35 -3.39 -4.47
C ARG A 64 4.69 -2.03 -4.26
N MET A 65 5.32 -0.98 -4.77
CA MET A 65 4.78 0.38 -4.69
C MET A 65 3.45 0.50 -5.42
N HIS A 66 3.30 -0.16 -6.57
CA HIS A 66 2.04 -0.16 -7.33
C HIS A 66 0.84 -0.58 -6.48
N MET A 67 0.98 -1.57 -5.59
CA MET A 67 -0.12 -2.01 -4.71
C MET A 67 -0.50 -0.97 -3.64
N LEU A 68 0.46 -0.23 -3.08
CA LEU A 68 0.18 0.83 -2.11
C LEU A 68 -0.47 2.06 -2.74
N LYS A 69 -0.05 2.36 -3.98
CA LYS A 69 -0.56 3.46 -4.79
C LYS A 69 -2.07 3.34 -5.05
N LEU A 70 -2.61 2.12 -5.14
CA LEU A 70 -4.05 1.85 -5.40
C LEU A 70 -4.96 2.13 -4.18
N GLY A 71 -4.97 3.37 -3.70
CA GLY A 71 -5.89 3.85 -2.67
C GLY A 71 -5.55 3.47 -1.23
N THR A 72 -4.75 2.43 -0.99
CA THR A 72 -4.40 1.97 0.37
C THR A 72 -3.88 3.11 1.25
N MET A 73 -2.93 3.89 0.74
CA MET A 73 -2.32 4.99 1.49
C MET A 73 -3.21 6.24 1.63
N LYS A 74 -4.38 6.28 1.01
CA LYS A 74 -5.37 7.36 1.21
C LYS A 74 -6.28 7.10 2.41
N ALA A 75 -6.36 5.86 2.92
CA ALA A 75 -7.16 5.53 4.10
C ALA A 75 -6.59 6.21 5.36
N PRO A 76 -7.43 6.78 6.25
CA PRO A 76 -6.96 7.47 7.47
C PRO A 76 -6.05 6.61 8.35
N ILE A 77 -6.35 5.31 8.49
CA ILE A 77 -5.53 4.37 9.27
C ILE A 77 -4.15 4.22 8.64
N ALA A 78 -4.07 4.10 7.31
CA ALA A 78 -2.80 3.96 6.61
C ALA A 78 -1.95 5.24 6.72
N GLN A 79 -2.56 6.41 6.62
CA GLN A 79 -1.89 7.70 6.85
C GLN A 79 -1.38 7.82 8.28
N SER A 80 -2.16 7.37 9.27
CA SER A 80 -1.74 7.34 10.67
C SER A 80 -0.53 6.41 10.88
N THR A 81 -0.54 5.22 10.28
CA THR A 81 0.60 4.30 10.32
C THR A 81 1.84 4.91 9.64
N TRP A 82 1.66 5.59 8.50
CA TRP A 82 2.75 6.29 7.82
C TRP A 82 3.37 7.40 8.67
N LYS A 83 2.55 8.20 9.37
CA LYS A 83 3.01 9.29 10.23
C LYS A 83 3.98 8.80 11.31
N TYR A 84 3.76 7.61 11.87
CA TYR A 84 4.68 6.97 12.80
C TYR A 84 6.05 6.68 12.14
N TRP A 85 6.04 6.05 10.97
CA TRP A 85 7.27 5.70 10.26
C TRP A 85 8.04 6.89 9.71
N LYS A 86 7.35 7.95 9.32
CA LYS A 86 7.96 9.21 8.86
C LYS A 86 8.92 9.81 9.90
N GLY A 87 8.65 9.62 11.19
CA GLY A 87 9.54 10.06 12.27
C GLY A 87 10.78 9.18 12.49
N ILE A 88 10.83 8.00 11.87
CA ILE A 88 11.89 6.99 12.06
C ILE A 88 12.77 6.89 10.81
N LYS A 89 12.19 7.04 9.62
CA LYS A 89 12.90 6.87 8.35
C LYS A 89 13.73 8.09 7.97
N SER A 90 14.72 7.88 7.11
CA SER A 90 15.58 8.95 6.62
C SER A 90 14.77 9.95 5.79
N LYS A 91 15.27 11.19 5.73
CA LYS A 91 14.61 12.26 4.98
C LYS A 91 14.49 11.91 3.50
N GLU A 92 15.55 11.34 2.92
CA GLU A 92 15.63 10.92 1.52
C GLU A 92 14.55 9.88 1.21
N PHE A 93 14.41 8.85 2.06
CA PHE A 93 13.39 7.82 1.89
C PHE A 93 11.97 8.41 2.00
N VAL A 94 11.75 9.30 2.97
CA VAL A 94 10.46 9.95 3.19
C VAL A 94 10.05 10.77 1.97
N GLU A 95 10.95 11.59 1.43
CA GLU A 95 10.69 12.43 0.26
C GLU A 95 10.40 11.59 -1.00
N TRP A 96 11.19 10.54 -1.22
CA TRP A 96 10.94 9.59 -2.30
C TRP A 96 9.58 8.91 -2.16
N PHE A 97 9.28 8.34 -0.98
CA PHE A 97 8.05 7.59 -0.75
C PHE A 97 6.81 8.48 -0.89
N GLU A 98 6.83 9.69 -0.34
CA GLU A 98 5.71 10.61 -0.46
C GLU A 98 5.51 11.10 -1.90
N THR A 99 6.59 11.27 -2.67
CA THR A 99 6.52 11.58 -4.10
C THR A 99 5.86 10.44 -4.88
N GLU A 100 6.27 9.20 -4.60
CA GLU A 100 5.70 8.03 -5.28
C GLU A 100 4.22 7.81 -4.96
N ILE A 101 3.80 8.04 -3.71
CA ILE A 101 2.44 7.77 -3.24
C ILE A 101 1.48 8.95 -3.46
N TYR A 102 1.93 10.18 -3.19
CA TYR A 102 1.09 11.39 -3.14
C TYR A 102 1.44 12.42 -4.23
N GLY A 103 2.45 12.15 -5.06
CA GLY A 103 2.82 12.99 -6.20
C GLY A 103 1.79 13.00 -7.33
N ASP A 104 2.15 13.57 -8.48
CA ASP A 104 1.19 13.93 -9.52
C ASP A 104 0.44 12.72 -10.13
N ARG A 105 -0.90 12.84 -10.18
CA ARG A 105 -1.87 11.75 -10.40
C ARG A 105 -1.90 11.21 -11.83
N ALA A 106 -1.21 11.86 -12.77
CA ALA A 106 -1.23 11.48 -14.19
C ALA A 106 -0.65 10.07 -14.47
N THR A 107 0.17 9.53 -13.57
CA THR A 107 0.80 8.21 -13.69
C THR A 107 -0.11 7.04 -13.26
N PHE A 108 -1.31 7.31 -12.75
CA PHE A 108 -2.18 6.30 -12.12
C PHE A 108 -3.18 5.62 -13.07
N LYS A 109 -3.16 5.92 -14.38
CA LYS A 109 -4.11 5.35 -15.36
C LYS A 109 -3.66 4.05 -16.03
N GLU A 110 -2.54 3.48 -15.62
CA GLU A 110 -2.08 2.20 -16.19
C GLU A 110 -2.63 1.00 -15.42
N GLY A 111 -3.59 0.29 -16.04
CA GLY A 111 -3.75 -1.16 -15.85
C GLY A 111 -5.02 -1.67 -15.17
N TYR A 112 -5.78 -0.84 -14.43
CA TYR A 112 -7.05 -1.28 -13.82
C TYR A 112 -8.20 -0.35 -14.17
N GLN A 113 -9.28 -0.93 -14.71
CA GLN A 113 -10.53 -0.22 -14.97
C GLN A 113 -11.23 0.06 -13.64
N GLU A 114 -11.46 1.34 -13.39
CA GLU A 114 -12.05 1.90 -12.15
C GLU A 114 -13.41 1.27 -11.79
N GLU A 115 -14.14 0.75 -12.78
CA GLU A 115 -15.47 0.15 -12.61
C GLU A 115 -15.43 -1.33 -12.17
N ILE A 116 -14.30 -2.02 -12.32
CA ILE A 116 -14.20 -3.48 -12.15
C ILE A 116 -13.69 -3.86 -10.74
N ILE A 117 -12.79 -3.07 -10.16
CA ILE A 117 -12.25 -3.34 -8.81
C ILE A 117 -12.57 -2.15 -7.91
N PRO A 118 -13.63 -2.23 -7.08
CA PRO A 118 -14.12 -1.10 -6.30
C PRO A 118 -13.08 -0.53 -5.32
N ASN A 119 -12.07 -1.32 -4.99
CA ASN A 119 -10.99 -0.96 -4.08
C ASN A 119 -9.88 -0.10 -4.70
N VAL A 120 -9.85 0.02 -6.04
CA VAL A 120 -8.96 0.93 -6.78
C VAL A 120 -9.46 2.38 -6.67
N ARG A 121 -10.77 2.54 -6.44
CA ARG A 121 -11.43 3.80 -6.12
C ARG A 121 -11.20 4.12 -4.64
N ARG A 122 -10.32 5.08 -4.35
CA ARG A 122 -10.34 5.76 -3.05
C ARG A 122 -10.05 7.22 -3.34
N ASP A 123 -11.04 7.96 -3.80
CA ASP A 123 -10.96 9.42 -3.95
C ASP A 123 -11.57 10.09 -2.72
#